data_AF-A0A072UI05-F1
#
_entry.id   AF-A0A072UI05-F1
#
_cell.length_a   1.000
_cell.length_b   1.000
_cell.length_c   1.000
_cell.angle_alpha   90.00
_cell.angle_beta   90.00
_cell.angle_gamma   90.00
#
_symmetry.space_group_name_H-M   'P 1'
#
loop_
_entity.id
_entity.type
_entity.pdbx_description
1 polymer ?
#
loop_
_entity_poly.entity_id
_entity_poly.type
_entity_poly.pdbx_seq_one_letter_code
_entity_poly.pdbx_strand_id
1 'polypeptide(L)' 'MLDIWEIDDDFIIVKLDNYGLPIDEEGTTFTHFLGSIVRRSQYAPINIKSWKGKNQQEQSLEKKLLSAKTVT' A
#
# COMPACT_ATOMS: atom_id res chain seq x y z
N MET A 1 -6.96 6.59 18.09
CA MET A 1 -6.48 6.00 16.82
C MET A 1 -5.59 4.84 17.23
N LEU A 2 -6.04 3.60 17.05
CA LEU A 2 -5.39 2.40 17.58
C LEU A 2 -3.93 2.31 17.09
N ASP A 3 -3.02 2.11 18.03
CA ASP A 3 -1.63 1.77 17.71
C ASP A 3 -1.58 0.36 17.10
N ILE A 4 -0.59 0.06 16.25
CA ILE A 4 -0.44 -1.30 15.68
C ILE A 4 -0.27 -2.37 16.75
N TRP A 5 0.24 -1.96 17.92
CA TRP A 5 0.50 -2.81 19.08
C TRP A 5 -0.73 -3.02 19.99
N GLU A 6 -1.84 -2.34 19.69
CA GLU A 6 -3.12 -2.49 20.39
C GLU A 6 -4.10 -3.38 19.61
N ILE A 7 -3.63 -4.06 18.56
CA ILE A 7 -4.39 -5.06 17.83
C ILE A 7 -4.16 -6.40 18.55
N ASP A 8 -5.24 -6.99 19.07
CA ASP A 8 -5.18 -8.19 19.90
C ASP A 8 -4.74 -9.46 19.13
N ASP A 9 -4.81 -9.44 17.80
CA ASP A 9 -4.52 -10.60 16.94
C ASP A 9 -3.09 -10.60 16.38
N ASP A 10 -2.39 -11.74 16.55
CA ASP A 10 -1.06 -11.99 15.98
C ASP A 10 -1.08 -12.12 14.43
N PHE A 11 -2.25 -12.43 13.85
CA PHE A 11 -2.45 -12.56 12.41
C PHE A 11 -3.87 -12.16 11.99
N ILE A 12 -4.00 -11.50 10.83
CA ILE A 12 -5.30 -11.09 10.27
C ILE A 12 -5.57 -11.93 9.02
N ILE A 13 -6.66 -12.71 9.01
CA ILE A 13 -7.12 -13.44 7.81
C ILE A 13 -8.10 -12.55 7.05
N VAL A 14 -7.66 -12.01 5.91
CA VAL A 14 -8.48 -11.11 5.09
C VAL A 14 -9.15 -11.90 3.97
N LYS A 15 -10.49 -11.87 3.93
CA LYS A 15 -11.24 -12.36 2.77
C LYS A 15 -11.27 -11.29 1.68
N LEU A 16 -11.21 -11.73 0.43
CA LEU A 16 -11.26 -10.85 -0.73
C LEU A 16 -12.51 -11.14 -1.56
N ASP A 17 -13.07 -10.11 -2.18
CA ASP A 17 -14.09 -10.27 -3.20
C ASP A 17 -13.50 -10.67 -4.57
N ASN A 18 -14.36 -10.80 -5.58
CA ASN A 18 -13.95 -11.15 -6.94
C ASN A 18 -13.06 -10.10 -7.63
N TYR A 19 -12.95 -8.90 -7.06
CA TYR A 19 -12.09 -7.82 -7.54
C TYR A 19 -10.80 -7.68 -6.71
N GLY A 20 -10.59 -8.56 -5.72
CA GLY A 20 -9.43 -8.52 -4.83
C GLY A 20 -9.55 -7.46 -3.74
N LEU A 21 -10.74 -6.94 -3.46
CA LEU A 21 -10.96 -5.97 -2.39
C LEU A 21 -11.20 -6.68 -1.05
N PRO A 22 -10.57 -6.24 0.05
CA PRO A 22 -10.87 -6.72 1.40
C PRO A 22 -12.35 -6.55 1.73
N ILE A 23 -12.96 -7.61 2.23
CA ILE A 23 -14.34 -7.61 2.73
C ILE A 23 -14.36 -8.04 4.21
N ASP A 24 -15.51 -7.88 4.85
CA ASP A 24 -15.78 -8.17 6.26
C ASP A 24 -14.98 -7.27 7.24
N GLU A 25 -15.10 -7.57 8.54
CA GLU A 25 -14.49 -6.80 9.62
C GLU A 25 -12.95 -6.90 9.60
N GLU A 26 -12.44 -8.08 9.26
CA GLU A 26 -11.01 -8.34 9.14
C GLU A 26 -10.35 -7.48 8.04
N GLY A 27 -11.07 -7.17 6.96
CA GLY A 27 -10.61 -6.24 5.93
C GLY A 27 -10.49 -4.80 6.44
N THR A 28 -11.36 -4.40 7.36
CA THR A 28 -11.29 -3.10 8.04
C THR A 28 -10.09 -3.06 9.00
N THR A 29 -9.89 -4.11 9.79
CA THR A 29 -8.72 -4.25 10.68
C THR A 29 -7.41 -4.20 9.90
N PHE A 30 -7.33 -4.89 8.76
CA PHE A 30 -6.19 -4.83 7.86
C PHE A 30 -5.91 -3.41 7.34
N THR A 31 -6.95 -2.70 6.94
CA THR A 31 -6.82 -1.30 6.46
C THR A 31 -6.32 -0.37 7.57
N HIS A 32 -6.81 -0.55 8.81
CA HIS A 32 -6.33 0.20 9.96
C HIS A 32 -4.87 -0.12 10.29
N PHE A 33 -4.48 -1.40 10.28
CA PHE A 33 -3.11 -1.84 10.46
C PHE A 33 -2.16 -1.19 9.45
N LEU A 34 -2.47 -1.30 8.15
CA LEU A 34 -1.70 -0.65 7.08
C LEU A 34 -1.60 0.86 7.32
N GLY A 35 -2.72 1.51 7.63
CA GLY A 35 -2.76 2.94 7.89
C GLY A 35 -1.88 3.36 9.07
N SER A 36 -1.82 2.56 10.13
CA SER A 36 -0.99 2.83 11.31
C SER A 36 0.51 2.57 11.06
N ILE A 37 0.88 1.56 10.25
CA ILE A 37 2.26 1.37 9.78
C ILE A 37 2.72 2.56 8.94
N VAL A 38 1.94 2.89 7.92
CA VAL A 38 2.17 3.98 6.96
C VAL A 38 2.38 5.29 7.74
N ARG A 39 1.42 5.70 8.59
CA ARG A 39 1.52 6.95 9.35
C ARG A 39 2.76 7.06 10.22
N ARG A 40 3.35 5.94 10.64
CA ARG A 40 4.50 5.95 11.54
C ARG A 40 5.84 6.04 10.83
N SER A 41 5.96 5.81 9.52
CA SER A 41 7.15 5.91 8.64
C SER A 41 8.43 5.14 9.08
N GLN A 42 8.59 4.89 10.38
CA GLN A 42 9.65 4.14 11.05
C GLN A 42 9.55 2.64 10.80
N TYR A 43 8.33 2.12 10.56
CA TYR A 43 8.09 0.68 10.35
C TYR A 43 8.01 0.30 8.88
N ALA A 44 7.54 1.21 8.02
CA ALA A 44 7.64 1.10 6.58
C ALA A 44 7.84 2.51 6.00
N PRO A 45 9.03 2.83 5.47
CA PRO A 45 9.25 4.12 4.82
C PRO A 45 8.29 4.25 3.64
N ILE A 46 7.28 5.11 3.76
CA ILE A 46 6.40 5.38 2.61
C ILE A 46 7.20 6.24 1.65
N ASN A 47 7.55 5.67 0.49
CA ASN A 47 8.15 6.46 -0.56
C ASN A 47 7.04 7.26 -1.27
N ILE A 48 6.72 8.44 -0.72
CA ILE A 48 5.68 9.32 -1.28
C ILE A 48 6.23 9.98 -2.55
N LYS A 49 5.87 9.42 -3.72
CA LYS A 49 6.14 10.06 -5.00
C LYS A 49 5.12 11.15 -5.28
N SER A 50 5.48 12.41 -5.01
CA SER A 50 4.69 13.57 -5.45
C SER A 50 4.66 13.67 -6.97
N TRP A 51 3.49 13.98 -7.53
CA TRP A 51 3.33 14.28 -8.95
C TRP A 51 3.78 15.70 -9.31
N LYS A 52 3.91 16.59 -8.31
CA LYS A 52 4.43 17.95 -8.52
C LYS A 52 5.95 17.90 -8.63
N GLY A 53 6.48 18.31 -9.78
CA GLY A 53 7.93 18.43 -10.02
C GLY A 53 8.57 17.31 -10.84
N LYS A 54 7.83 16.27 -11.24
CA LYS A 54 8.35 15.25 -12.17
C LYS A 54 8.63 15.89 -13.52
N ASN A 55 9.91 15.99 -13.90
CA ASN A 55 10.28 16.45 -15.23
C ASN A 55 9.78 15.43 -16.28
N GLN A 56 9.52 15.88 -17.51
CA GLN A 56 8.95 15.03 -18.56
C GLN A 56 9.83 13.81 -18.91
N GLN A 57 11.13 13.91 -18.63
CA GLN A 57 12.11 12.85 -18.88
C GLN A 57 11.91 11.67 -17.92
N GLU A 58 11.74 11.91 -16.62
CA GLU A 58 11.46 10.87 -15.62
C GLU A 58 10.16 10.11 -15.92
N GLN A 59 9.14 10.83 -16.38
CA GLN A 59 7.86 10.22 -16.78
C GLN A 59 8.01 9.32 -18.03
N SER A 60 8.87 9.70 -18.97
CA SER A 60 9.15 8.90 -20.17
C SER A 60 9.92 7.62 -19.83
N LEU A 61 10.88 7.70 -18.90
CA LEU A 61 11.66 6.55 -18.43
C LEU A 61 10.81 5.56 -17.64
N GLU A 62 9.95 6.03 -16.73
CA GLU A 62 9.04 5.16 -15.98
C GLU A 62 8.05 4.44 -16.90
N LYS A 63 7.54 5.12 -17.94
CA LYS A 63 6.67 4.48 -18.95
C LYS A 63 7.39 3.39 -19.74
N LYS A 64 8.64 3.63 -20.15
CA LYS A 64 9.46 2.62 -20.87
C LYS A 64 9.78 1.41 -19.98
N LEU A 65 10.08 1.64 -18.70
CA LEU A 65 10.34 0.57 -17.75
C LEU A 65 9.09 -0.27 -17.47
N LEU A 66 7.91 0.36 -17.42
CA LEU A 66 6.66 -0.36 -17.21
C LEU A 66 6.27 -1.19 -18.44
N SER A 67 6.44 -0.65 -19.65
CA SER A 67 6.17 -1.39 -20.89
C SER A 67 7.12 -2.57 -21.10
N ALA A 68 8.37 -2.47 -20.63
CA ALA A 68 9.35 -3.55 -20.72
C ALA A 68 9.04 -4.73 -19.77
N LYS A 69 8.35 -4.48 -18.66
CA LYS A 69 7.97 -5.52 -17.69
C LYS A 69 6.71 -6.30 -18.07
N THR A 70 5.89 -5.78 -18.97
CA THR A 70 4.66 -6.43 -19.45
C THR A 70 4.88 -7.41 -20.62
N VAL A 71 6.13 -7.65 -21.04
CA VAL A 71 6.49 -8.56 -22.15
C VAL A 71 7.24 -9.81 -21.65
N THR A 72 6.99 -10.24 -20.41
CA THR A 72 7.47 -11.53 -19.87
C THR A 72 6.34 -12.22 -19.17
#